data_AF-G2YK17-F1
#
_entry.id   AF-G2YK17-F1
#
_cell.length_a   1.000
_cell.length_b   1.000
_cell.length_c   1.000
_cell.angle_alpha   90.00
_cell.angle_beta   90.00
_cell.angle_gamma   90.00
#
_symmetry.space_group_name_H-M   'P 1'
#
loop_
_entity.id
_entity.type
_entity.pdbx_description
1 polymer ?
#
loop_
_entity_poly.entity_id
_entity_poly.type
_entity_poly.pdbx_seq_one_letter_code
_entity_poly.pdbx_strand_id
1 'polypeptide(L)'
;MNFYDGAFLALISACGLLTWRQYQTKKETTEDRKNNDDTTPLAKAEAHRFTKLFLTVYCLVMASDWLQGPYVYSLYKDQFGLDEKTVALLFTTGFLSGGISGYFVGSFADKYGRKSACLVFCLTYSLSCFSTIFPSTPILFVGRIFGGLSTSLMFSAFESWMVTEYHKRNIQKAGMSLNSLFGVMSTLNSVMAILSGVFSEWLVQVTDDRRMPFMASACLLGVSAYIIAIYWTENYGDSATKAPKSTSSTSETSPTSPNANHPSRTSKTPPPAPSALKLIFTNPQIFTLGLASCFFEGSMYLFVFFWTPFLKSTQPSPSSPPLPLGMIFASFMSSVMLGSLTFTQLSSTFPSLTQTRLLTIIFAISSISLLFPLLTENQHYTFYAFCIFEAMVGMYFPSVGSLKGKWIEDGVRARIYGALRVPLNIFVVVSLALVREGEEYRRGVFLVCGGLLVAVSGVFYRFVRES
;
A
#
# COMPACT_ATOMS: atom_id res chain seq x y z
N MET A 1 -21.68 5.52 24.71
CA MET A 1 -20.88 4.96 23.61
C MET A 1 -21.54 5.42 22.32
N ASN A 2 -20.85 6.19 21.49
CA ASN A 2 -21.44 6.74 20.28
C ASN A 2 -21.63 5.63 19.24
N PHE A 3 -22.51 5.86 18.25
CA PHE A 3 -22.80 4.89 17.19
C PHE A 3 -21.52 4.31 16.55
N TYR A 4 -20.55 5.17 16.25
CA TYR A 4 -19.29 4.79 15.61
C TYR A 4 -18.43 3.88 16.49
N ASP A 5 -18.40 4.11 17.80
CA ASP A 5 -17.69 3.24 18.75
C ASP A 5 -18.33 1.84 18.78
N GLY A 6 -19.68 1.79 18.74
CA GLY A 6 -20.44 0.54 18.63
C GLY A 6 -20.12 -0.24 17.36
N ALA A 7 -20.15 0.44 16.21
CA ALA A 7 -19.82 -0.17 14.94
C ALA A 7 -18.36 -0.66 14.88
N PHE A 8 -17.44 0.16 15.40
CA PHE A 8 -16.02 -0.20 15.50
C PHE A 8 -15.82 -1.46 16.35
N LEU A 9 -16.43 -1.52 17.54
CA LEU A 9 -16.34 -2.70 18.41
C LEU A 9 -16.91 -3.96 17.75
N ALA A 10 -18.00 -3.84 17.00
CA ALA A 10 -18.55 -4.97 16.25
C ALA A 10 -17.58 -5.46 15.16
N LEU A 11 -17.00 -4.54 14.37
CA LEU A 11 -16.06 -4.87 13.30
C LEU A 11 -14.77 -5.51 13.85
N ILE A 12 -14.17 -4.92 14.88
CA ILE A 12 -12.93 -5.47 15.46
C ILE A 12 -13.17 -6.81 16.15
N SER A 13 -14.34 -7.00 16.77
CA SER A 13 -14.74 -8.29 17.34
C SER A 13 -14.89 -9.35 16.25
N ALA A 14 -15.50 -9.00 15.11
CA ALA A 14 -15.59 -9.90 13.96
C ALA A 14 -14.20 -10.28 13.41
N CYS A 15 -13.29 -9.30 13.27
CA CYS A 15 -11.91 -9.57 12.89
C CYS A 15 -11.20 -10.49 13.89
N GLY A 16 -11.36 -10.24 15.19
CA GLY A 16 -10.80 -11.06 16.27
C GLY A 16 -11.28 -12.50 16.21
N LEU A 17 -12.60 -12.71 16.01
CA LEU A 17 -13.20 -14.03 15.86
C LEU A 17 -12.67 -14.78 14.63
N LEU A 18 -12.57 -14.13 13.47
CA LEU A 18 -12.02 -14.77 12.26
C LEU A 18 -10.53 -15.08 12.40
N THR A 19 -9.76 -14.16 12.98
CA THR A 19 -8.32 -14.36 13.22
C THR A 19 -8.09 -15.53 14.17
N TRP A 20 -8.89 -15.61 15.25
CA TRP A 20 -8.83 -16.72 16.19
C TRP A 20 -9.19 -18.05 15.54
N ARG A 21 -10.24 -18.09 14.71
CA ARG A 21 -10.59 -19.30 13.93
C ARG A 21 -9.45 -19.75 13.02
N GLN A 22 -8.86 -18.82 12.26
CA GLN A 22 -7.72 -19.14 11.38
C GLN A 22 -6.51 -19.63 12.17
N TYR A 23 -6.25 -19.04 13.34
CA TYR A 23 -5.19 -19.48 14.23
C TYR A 23 -5.39 -20.92 14.72
N GLN A 24 -6.61 -21.27 15.14
CA GLN A 24 -6.94 -22.64 15.57
C GLN A 24 -6.72 -23.66 14.45
N THR A 25 -7.26 -23.41 13.24
CA THR A 25 -7.07 -24.30 12.08
C THR A 25 -5.59 -24.46 11.71
N LYS A 26 -4.80 -23.39 11.80
CA LYS A 26 -3.36 -23.45 11.52
C LYS A 26 -2.59 -24.21 12.60
N LYS A 27 -2.99 -24.09 13.86
CA LYS A 27 -2.37 -24.80 15.00
C LYS A 27 -2.53 -26.32 14.84
N GLU A 28 -3.74 -26.78 14.54
CA GLU A 28 -4.02 -28.20 14.25
C GLU A 28 -3.13 -28.74 13.13
N THR A 29 -2.94 -27.96 12.05
CA THR A 29 -2.08 -28.36 10.92
C THR A 29 -0.57 -28.35 11.25
N THR A 30 -0.15 -27.58 12.26
CA THR A 30 1.27 -27.42 12.62
C THR A 30 1.72 -28.44 13.66
N GLU A 31 0.82 -28.92 14.52
CA GLU A 31 1.12 -29.99 15.49
C GLU A 31 1.49 -31.32 14.78
N ASP A 32 0.98 -31.56 13.57
CA ASP A 32 1.36 -32.70 12.71
C ASP A 32 2.74 -32.58 12.01
N ARG A 33 3.42 -31.43 12.12
CA ARG A 33 4.68 -31.13 11.41
C ARG A 33 5.91 -30.94 12.29
N LYS A 34 5.90 -31.43 13.53
CA LYS A 34 7.12 -31.49 14.34
C LYS A 34 7.98 -32.67 13.92
N ASN A 35 8.88 -32.45 12.97
CA ASN A 35 10.06 -33.29 12.79
C ASN A 35 11.29 -32.45 12.44
N ASN A 36 12.36 -32.72 13.19
CA ASN A 36 13.76 -32.32 13.06
C ASN A 36 14.06 -30.83 12.84
N ASP A 37 14.39 -30.15 13.94
CA ASP A 37 14.96 -28.82 13.91
C ASP A 37 16.40 -28.85 14.42
N ASP A 38 17.35 -29.19 13.54
CA ASP A 38 18.80 -29.19 13.78
C ASP A 38 19.39 -27.75 13.80
N THR A 39 18.62 -26.75 14.21
CA THR A 39 19.06 -25.35 14.20
C THR A 39 19.58 -24.92 15.56
N THR A 40 20.77 -24.33 15.56
CA THR A 40 21.46 -23.95 16.79
C THR A 40 20.68 -22.86 17.55
N PRO A 41 20.63 -22.91 18.90
CA PRO A 41 19.97 -21.89 19.70
C PRO A 41 20.46 -20.45 19.40
N LEU A 42 21.73 -20.31 19.06
CA LEU A 42 22.35 -19.04 18.69
C LEU A 42 21.75 -18.46 17.40
N ALA A 43 21.59 -19.28 16.35
CA ALA A 43 21.01 -18.85 15.08
C ALA A 43 19.55 -18.39 15.25
N LYS A 44 18.77 -19.11 16.08
CA LYS A 44 17.39 -18.71 16.44
C LYS A 44 17.36 -17.37 17.18
N ALA A 45 18.25 -17.17 18.14
CA ALA A 45 18.33 -15.93 18.91
C ALA A 45 18.71 -14.73 18.02
N GLU A 46 19.66 -14.90 17.09
CA GLU A 46 20.05 -13.86 16.14
C GLU A 46 18.90 -13.49 15.19
N ALA A 47 18.23 -14.51 14.62
CA ALA A 47 17.06 -14.32 13.77
C ALA A 47 15.93 -13.59 14.51
N HIS A 48 15.62 -14.00 15.73
CA HIS A 48 14.59 -13.35 16.54
C HIS A 48 14.94 -11.89 16.84
N ARG A 49 16.20 -11.60 17.19
CA ARG A 49 16.68 -10.23 17.42
C ARG A 49 16.56 -9.36 16.18
N PHE A 50 16.98 -9.87 15.02
CA PHE A 50 16.83 -9.17 13.73
C PHE A 50 15.37 -8.87 13.44
N THR A 51 14.50 -9.88 13.50
CA THR A 51 13.07 -9.75 13.20
C THR A 51 12.40 -8.76 14.15
N LYS A 52 12.66 -8.85 15.45
CA LYS A 52 12.09 -7.91 16.43
C LYS A 52 12.53 -6.47 16.16
N LEU A 53 13.81 -6.25 15.87
CA LEU A 53 14.34 -4.92 15.56
C LEU A 53 13.70 -4.34 14.30
N PHE A 54 13.67 -5.11 13.21
CA PHE A 54 13.08 -4.67 11.95
C PHE A 54 11.58 -4.39 12.09
N LEU A 55 10.82 -5.32 12.69
CA LEU A 55 9.38 -5.15 12.87
C LEU A 55 9.03 -3.98 13.79
N THR A 56 9.87 -3.67 14.79
CA THR A 56 9.66 -2.49 15.63
C THR A 56 9.74 -1.20 14.80
N VAL A 57 10.78 -1.07 13.97
CA VAL A 57 10.92 0.07 13.05
C VAL A 57 9.77 0.11 12.06
N TYR A 58 9.43 -1.03 11.46
CA TYR A 58 8.32 -1.13 10.51
C TYR A 58 6.99 -0.66 11.12
N CYS A 59 6.65 -1.10 12.34
CA CYS A 59 5.43 -0.66 13.03
C CYS A 59 5.42 0.85 13.28
N LEU A 60 6.53 1.43 13.73
CA LEU A 60 6.65 2.88 13.96
C LEU A 60 6.44 3.67 12.66
N VAL A 61 7.04 3.20 11.57
CA VAL A 61 6.91 3.81 10.24
C VAL A 61 5.47 3.71 9.73
N MET A 62 4.85 2.53 9.76
CA MET A 62 3.46 2.35 9.33
C MET A 62 2.49 3.18 10.20
N ALA A 63 2.68 3.20 11.52
CA ALA A 63 1.86 4.02 12.41
C ALA A 63 1.98 5.52 12.08
N SER A 64 3.19 6.02 11.78
CA SER A 64 3.39 7.42 11.41
C SER A 64 2.63 7.83 10.13
N ASP A 65 2.45 6.90 9.19
CA ASP A 65 1.68 7.15 7.97
C ASP A 65 0.18 7.15 8.27
N TRP A 66 -0.30 6.12 8.95
CA TRP A 66 -1.72 5.92 9.22
C TRP A 66 -2.33 6.95 10.17
N LEU A 67 -1.54 7.54 11.09
CA LEU A 67 -2.01 8.57 12.01
C LEU A 67 -2.57 9.81 11.30
N GLN A 68 -2.03 10.15 10.13
CA GLN A 68 -2.45 11.34 9.39
C GLN A 68 -3.75 11.08 8.62
N GLY A 69 -3.98 9.84 8.19
CA GLY A 69 -5.05 9.42 7.27
C GLY A 69 -6.43 10.03 7.55
N PRO A 70 -6.97 9.96 8.78
CA PRO A 70 -8.31 10.46 9.09
C PRO A 70 -8.45 11.98 8.96
N TYR A 71 -7.37 12.72 9.17
CA TYR A 71 -7.42 14.16 9.39
C TYR A 71 -6.89 15.02 8.25
N VAL A 72 -6.19 14.47 7.24
CA VAL A 72 -5.60 15.26 6.13
C VAL A 72 -6.63 16.20 5.47
N TYR A 73 -7.78 15.68 5.06
CA TYR A 73 -8.82 16.50 4.43
C TYR A 73 -9.34 17.57 5.39
N SER A 74 -9.71 17.16 6.61
CA SER A 74 -10.30 18.05 7.61
C SER A 74 -9.35 19.15 8.10
N LEU A 75 -8.06 18.86 8.19
CA LEU A 75 -7.03 19.83 8.55
C LEU A 75 -6.98 20.95 7.51
N TYR A 76 -6.94 20.60 6.23
CA TYR A 76 -6.84 21.58 5.14
C TYR A 76 -8.14 22.32 4.89
N LYS A 77 -9.28 21.62 4.84
CA LYS A 77 -10.58 22.23 4.55
C LYS A 77 -11.16 22.98 5.76
N ASP A 78 -11.19 22.33 6.93
CA ASP A 78 -11.94 22.84 8.09
C ASP A 78 -11.08 23.74 8.97
N GLN A 79 -9.85 23.33 9.29
CA GLN A 79 -9.00 24.08 10.22
C GLN A 79 -8.21 25.19 9.55
N PHE A 80 -7.70 24.98 8.33
CA PHE A 80 -7.02 26.05 7.56
C PHE A 80 -7.98 26.86 6.68
N GLY A 81 -9.22 26.41 6.50
CA GLY A 81 -10.22 27.13 5.72
C GLY A 81 -9.91 27.18 4.21
N LEU A 82 -9.11 26.23 3.69
CA LEU A 82 -8.80 26.19 2.26
C LEU A 82 -10.04 25.81 1.43
N ASP A 83 -10.08 26.26 0.19
CA ASP A 83 -11.08 25.84 -0.80
C ASP A 83 -10.85 24.37 -1.20
N GLU A 84 -11.93 23.66 -1.54
CA GLU A 84 -11.85 22.23 -1.83
C GLU A 84 -10.95 21.92 -3.04
N LYS A 85 -10.85 22.86 -3.99
CA LYS A 85 -9.96 22.73 -5.15
C LYS A 85 -8.50 22.77 -4.74
N THR A 86 -8.10 23.70 -3.87
CA THR A 86 -6.74 23.72 -3.30
C THR A 86 -6.45 22.45 -2.49
N VAL A 87 -7.42 21.95 -1.71
CA VAL A 87 -7.25 20.66 -1.00
C VAL A 87 -7.03 19.53 -2.00
N ALA A 88 -7.83 19.45 -3.07
CA ALA A 88 -7.65 18.45 -4.12
C ALA A 88 -6.29 18.56 -4.83
N LEU A 89 -5.80 19.78 -5.09
CA LEU A 89 -4.47 20.03 -5.66
C LEU A 89 -3.34 19.60 -4.71
N LEU A 90 -3.49 19.78 -3.40
CA LEU A 90 -2.53 19.31 -2.40
C LEU A 90 -2.45 17.78 -2.39
N PHE A 91 -3.58 17.08 -2.44
CA PHE A 91 -3.61 15.60 -2.58
C PHE A 91 -2.99 15.16 -3.90
N THR A 92 -3.36 15.80 -5.01
CA THR A 92 -2.81 15.53 -6.36
C THR A 92 -1.30 15.68 -6.38
N THR A 93 -0.76 16.70 -5.72
CA THR A 93 0.68 16.96 -5.64
C THR A 93 1.41 15.83 -4.89
N GLY A 94 0.83 15.34 -3.79
CA GLY A 94 1.34 14.18 -3.06
C GLY A 94 1.35 12.91 -3.92
N PHE A 95 0.24 12.60 -4.58
CA PHE A 95 0.14 11.44 -5.47
C PHE A 95 1.11 11.52 -6.65
N LEU A 96 1.20 12.69 -7.30
CA LEU A 96 2.07 12.89 -8.46
C LEU A 96 3.55 12.80 -8.08
N SER A 97 3.96 13.44 -6.98
CA SER A 97 5.34 13.35 -6.48
C SER A 97 5.71 11.93 -6.04
N GLY A 98 4.78 11.18 -5.43
CA GLY A 98 4.95 9.75 -5.16
C GLY A 98 5.11 8.93 -6.44
N GLY A 99 4.20 9.10 -7.41
CA GLY A 99 4.26 8.40 -8.69
C GLY A 99 5.57 8.64 -9.44
N ILE A 100 6.05 9.88 -9.51
CA ILE A 100 7.31 10.26 -10.16
C ILE A 100 8.52 9.71 -9.37
N SER A 101 8.50 9.85 -8.05
CA SER A 101 9.62 9.38 -7.21
C SER A 101 9.81 7.87 -7.21
N GLY A 102 8.72 7.11 -7.33
CA GLY A 102 8.77 5.65 -7.39
C GLY A 102 9.67 5.09 -8.49
N TYR A 103 9.89 5.82 -9.59
CA TYR A 103 10.76 5.37 -10.69
C TYR A 103 12.26 5.38 -10.35
N PHE A 104 12.71 6.31 -9.51
CA PHE A 104 14.14 6.48 -9.21
C PHE A 104 14.53 6.06 -7.80
N VAL A 105 13.59 6.03 -6.86
CA VAL A 105 13.85 5.73 -5.44
C VAL A 105 14.52 4.36 -5.24
N GLY A 106 14.13 3.34 -6.00
CA GLY A 106 14.79 2.01 -5.93
C GLY A 106 16.27 2.07 -6.33
N SER A 107 16.58 2.73 -7.45
CA SER A 107 17.96 2.92 -7.92
C SER A 107 18.78 3.78 -6.95
N PHE A 108 18.15 4.80 -6.37
CA PHE A 108 18.76 5.64 -5.34
C PHE A 108 19.14 4.82 -4.11
N ALA A 109 18.21 4.01 -3.58
CA ALA A 109 18.46 3.16 -2.41
C ALA A 109 19.56 2.12 -2.69
N ASP A 110 19.57 1.53 -3.88
CA ASP A 110 20.60 0.55 -4.25
C ASP A 110 22.00 1.16 -4.42
N LYS A 111 22.09 2.40 -4.92
CA LYS A 111 23.38 3.09 -5.20
C LYS A 111 23.95 3.79 -3.98
N TYR A 112 23.13 4.51 -3.22
CA TYR A 112 23.57 5.35 -2.11
C TYR A 112 23.42 4.69 -0.73
N GLY A 113 22.79 3.52 -0.67
CA GLY A 113 22.61 2.75 0.55
C GLY A 113 21.16 2.74 1.02
N ARG A 114 20.67 1.56 1.40
CA ARG A 114 19.26 1.35 1.77
C ARG A 114 18.96 1.84 3.19
N LYS A 115 19.93 1.81 4.12
CA LYS A 115 19.78 2.44 5.45
C LYS A 115 19.67 3.95 5.27
N SER A 116 20.56 4.55 4.49
CA SER A 116 20.53 5.98 4.17
C SER A 116 19.20 6.38 3.54
N ALA A 117 18.65 5.59 2.61
CA ALA A 117 17.32 5.82 2.04
C ALA A 117 16.19 5.79 3.09
N CYS A 118 16.25 4.88 4.07
CA CYS A 118 15.27 4.85 5.17
C CYS A 118 15.39 6.07 6.11
N LEU A 119 16.60 6.60 6.32
CA LEU A 119 16.80 7.85 7.07
C LEU A 119 16.30 9.08 6.30
N VAL A 120 16.53 9.12 4.98
CA VAL A 120 15.98 10.15 4.10
C VAL A 120 14.45 10.14 4.18
N PHE A 121 13.83 8.95 4.15
CA PHE A 121 12.39 8.81 4.39
C PHE A 121 11.96 9.48 5.71
N CYS A 122 12.60 9.15 6.84
CA CYS A 122 12.23 9.72 8.13
C CYS A 122 12.35 11.25 8.13
N LEU A 123 13.39 11.79 7.50
CA LEU A 123 13.60 13.23 7.38
C LEU A 123 12.52 13.89 6.50
N THR A 124 12.34 13.42 5.28
CA THR A 124 11.39 14.02 4.33
C THR A 124 9.96 13.90 4.83
N TYR A 125 9.60 12.80 5.50
CA TYR A 125 8.25 12.63 6.02
C TYR A 125 8.00 13.49 7.27
N SER A 126 9.02 13.67 8.11
CA SER A 126 8.95 14.63 9.22
C SER A 126 8.80 16.07 8.72
N LEU A 127 9.51 16.46 7.66
CA LEU A 127 9.35 17.78 7.02
C LEU A 127 7.93 17.97 6.46
N SER A 128 7.35 16.93 5.85
CA SER A 128 5.94 16.93 5.41
C SER A 128 4.96 17.09 6.59
N CYS A 129 5.28 16.51 7.76
CA CYS A 129 4.47 16.70 8.96
C CYS A 129 4.62 18.14 9.50
N PHE A 130 5.84 18.64 9.63
CA PHE A 130 6.10 20.00 10.13
C PHE A 130 5.58 21.11 9.22
N SER A 131 5.45 20.86 7.91
CA SER A 131 4.83 21.83 7.01
C SER A 131 3.40 22.18 7.44
N THR A 132 2.70 21.25 8.12
CA THR A 132 1.33 21.47 8.62
C THR A 132 1.26 22.41 9.83
N ILE A 133 2.38 22.77 10.45
CA ILE A 133 2.39 23.80 11.49
C ILE A 133 2.11 25.18 10.88
N PHE A 134 2.57 25.39 9.64
CA PHE A 134 2.48 26.67 8.95
C PHE A 134 1.27 26.66 8.00
N PRO A 135 0.22 27.46 8.25
CA PRO A 135 -0.95 27.55 7.39
C PRO A 135 -0.67 28.41 6.14
N SER A 136 0.42 28.13 5.45
CA SER A 136 0.85 28.81 4.24
C SER A 136 0.78 27.84 3.07
N THR A 137 -0.09 28.14 2.10
CA THR A 137 -0.37 27.26 0.95
C THR A 137 0.92 26.79 0.21
N PRO A 138 1.89 27.66 -0.11
CA PRO A 138 3.15 27.22 -0.72
C PRO A 138 3.94 26.21 0.14
N ILE A 139 3.99 26.41 1.46
CA ILE A 139 4.68 25.49 2.38
C ILE A 139 3.96 24.13 2.41
N LEU A 140 2.63 24.12 2.37
CA LEU A 140 1.84 22.89 2.30
C LEU A 140 2.11 22.12 1.01
N PHE A 141 2.24 22.80 -0.14
CA PHE A 141 2.61 22.15 -1.41
C PHE A 141 3.99 21.52 -1.34
N VAL A 142 4.99 22.23 -0.80
CA VAL A 142 6.34 21.68 -0.58
C VAL A 142 6.29 20.47 0.36
N GLY A 143 5.52 20.57 1.44
CA GLY A 143 5.27 19.46 2.35
C GLY A 143 4.70 18.24 1.65
N ARG A 144 3.69 18.41 0.79
CA ARG A 144 3.09 17.31 0.01
C ARG A 144 4.08 16.69 -1.00
N ILE A 145 4.99 17.45 -1.58
CA ILE A 145 6.06 16.92 -2.44
C ILE A 145 6.97 15.99 -1.63
N PHE A 146 7.40 16.42 -0.44
CA PHE A 146 8.19 15.57 0.46
C PHE A 146 7.39 14.37 0.96
N GLY A 147 6.09 14.53 1.23
CA GLY A 147 5.18 13.45 1.58
C GLY A 147 5.15 12.35 0.51
N GLY A 148 4.91 12.71 -0.75
CA GLY A 148 4.89 11.75 -1.85
C GLY A 148 6.23 11.04 -2.07
N LEU A 149 7.35 11.78 -2.03
CA LEU A 149 8.69 11.19 -2.07
C LEU A 149 8.90 10.15 -0.95
N SER A 150 8.43 10.49 0.25
CA SER A 150 8.53 9.61 1.42
C SER A 150 7.70 8.35 1.24
N THR A 151 6.45 8.44 0.75
CA THR A 151 5.61 7.25 0.49
C THR A 151 6.31 6.26 -0.46
N SER A 152 6.99 6.74 -1.50
CA SER A 152 7.78 5.88 -2.39
C SER A 152 8.95 5.19 -1.70
N LEU A 153 9.66 5.89 -0.83
CA LEU A 153 10.75 5.31 -0.02
C LEU A 153 10.22 4.29 0.99
N MET A 154 9.06 4.57 1.60
CA MET A 154 8.44 3.72 2.61
C MET A 154 8.19 2.30 2.11
N PHE A 155 7.57 2.16 0.94
CA PHE A 155 7.22 0.86 0.36
C PHE A 155 8.39 0.18 -0.38
N SER A 156 9.49 0.90 -0.66
CA SER A 156 10.62 0.34 -1.42
C SER A 156 11.86 0.09 -0.57
N ALA A 157 12.33 1.09 0.17
CA ALA A 157 13.62 1.06 0.85
C ALA A 157 13.64 0.09 2.04
N PHE A 158 12.58 0.09 2.85
CA PHE A 158 12.48 -0.76 4.05
C PHE A 158 12.42 -2.24 3.71
N GLU A 159 11.58 -2.62 2.74
CA GLU A 159 11.49 -4.01 2.25
C GLU A 159 12.80 -4.45 1.63
N SER A 160 13.41 -3.59 0.80
CA SER A 160 14.70 -3.88 0.17
C SER A 160 15.79 -4.10 1.23
N TRP A 161 15.90 -3.22 2.23
CA TRP A 161 16.88 -3.39 3.32
C TRP A 161 16.68 -4.71 4.05
N MET A 162 15.44 -5.06 4.37
CA MET A 162 15.07 -6.30 5.05
C MET A 162 15.46 -7.54 4.25
N VAL A 163 15.13 -7.58 2.95
CA VAL A 163 15.43 -8.73 2.08
C VAL A 163 16.94 -8.96 1.99
N THR A 164 17.73 -7.92 1.79
CA THR A 164 19.20 -8.07 1.72
C THR A 164 19.79 -8.54 3.03
N GLU A 165 19.34 -7.98 4.16
CA GLU A 165 19.86 -8.36 5.47
C GLU A 165 19.45 -9.80 5.86
N TYR A 166 18.23 -10.21 5.49
CA TYR A 166 17.73 -11.57 5.66
C TYR A 166 18.62 -12.60 4.96
N HIS A 167 19.01 -12.33 3.70
CA HIS A 167 19.90 -13.21 2.94
C HIS A 167 21.34 -13.17 3.47
N LYS A 168 21.86 -11.98 3.79
CA LYS A 168 23.22 -11.80 4.33
C LYS A 168 23.43 -12.59 5.63
N ARG A 169 22.44 -12.61 6.51
CA ARG A 169 22.49 -13.33 7.79
C ARG A 169 22.06 -14.80 7.70
N ASN A 170 21.72 -15.29 6.51
CA ASN A 170 21.23 -16.66 6.29
C ASN A 170 20.07 -17.05 7.24
N ILE A 171 19.16 -16.11 7.51
CA ILE A 171 18.06 -16.29 8.49
C ILE A 171 17.16 -17.47 8.15
N GLN A 172 17.10 -17.88 6.88
CA GLN A 172 16.42 -19.10 6.44
C GLN A 172 16.88 -20.35 7.21
N LYS A 173 18.17 -20.42 7.59
CA LYS A 173 18.72 -21.52 8.38
C LYS A 173 18.28 -21.50 9.84
N ALA A 174 17.60 -20.45 10.31
CA ALA A 174 17.05 -20.35 11.66
C ALA A 174 15.56 -20.72 11.73
N GLY A 175 15.00 -21.28 10.64
CA GLY A 175 13.61 -21.75 10.59
C GLY A 175 12.56 -20.68 10.27
N MET A 176 12.96 -19.43 10.03
CA MET A 176 12.03 -18.36 9.64
C MET A 176 12.07 -18.13 8.14
N SER A 177 10.95 -18.37 7.44
CA SER A 177 10.84 -18.12 6.00
C SER A 177 10.53 -16.65 5.70
N LEU A 178 11.06 -16.15 4.58
CA LEU A 178 10.82 -14.77 4.11
C LEU A 178 9.33 -14.50 3.89
N ASN A 179 8.58 -15.47 3.34
CA ASN A 179 7.13 -15.37 3.16
C ASN A 179 6.39 -15.24 4.50
N SER A 180 6.86 -15.92 5.54
CA SER A 180 6.28 -15.76 6.89
C SER A 180 6.53 -14.35 7.43
N LEU A 181 7.71 -13.77 7.18
CA LEU A 181 8.03 -12.41 7.61
C LEU A 181 7.17 -11.36 6.90
N PHE A 182 7.03 -11.46 5.57
CA PHE A 182 6.11 -10.60 4.82
C PHE A 182 4.65 -10.75 5.27
N GLY A 183 4.22 -11.97 5.62
CA GLY A 183 2.91 -12.21 6.22
C GLY A 183 2.71 -11.46 7.53
N VAL A 184 3.70 -11.52 8.43
CA VAL A 184 3.69 -10.77 9.71
C VAL A 184 3.68 -9.27 9.47
N MET A 185 4.48 -8.76 8.52
CA MET A 185 4.47 -7.33 8.15
C MET A 185 3.09 -6.88 7.69
N SER A 186 2.45 -7.63 6.80
CA SER A 186 1.11 -7.32 6.30
C SER A 186 0.07 -7.28 7.44
N THR A 187 0.10 -8.25 8.36
CA THR A 187 -0.76 -8.23 9.55
C THR A 187 -0.50 -7.02 10.44
N LEU A 188 0.77 -6.72 10.72
CA LEU A 188 1.14 -5.58 11.57
C LEU A 188 0.73 -4.25 10.93
N ASN A 189 0.82 -4.12 9.61
CA ASN A 189 0.35 -2.93 8.90
C ASN A 189 -1.15 -2.68 9.16
N SER A 190 -1.99 -3.71 9.01
CA SER A 190 -3.44 -3.60 9.30
C SER A 190 -3.72 -3.24 10.76
N VAL A 191 -2.99 -3.84 11.70
CA VAL A 191 -3.13 -3.52 13.13
C VAL A 191 -2.71 -2.08 13.41
N MET A 192 -1.59 -1.61 12.85
CA MET A 192 -1.12 -0.23 13.01
C MET A 192 -2.11 0.77 12.40
N ALA A 193 -2.75 0.45 11.27
CA ALA A 193 -3.76 1.31 10.66
C ALA A 193 -4.97 1.51 11.58
N ILE A 194 -5.47 0.43 12.19
CA ILE A 194 -6.60 0.47 13.14
C ILE A 194 -6.22 1.25 14.40
N LEU A 195 -5.08 0.94 15.02
CA LEU A 195 -4.63 1.61 16.23
C LEU A 195 -4.36 3.09 16.00
N SER A 196 -3.83 3.47 14.84
CA SER A 196 -3.58 4.86 14.47
C SER A 196 -4.87 5.65 14.31
N GLY A 197 -5.93 5.05 13.76
CA GLY A 197 -7.25 5.67 13.71
C GLY A 197 -7.80 6.00 15.11
N VAL A 198 -7.74 5.03 16.03
CA VAL A 198 -8.21 5.22 17.41
C VAL A 198 -7.34 6.25 18.17
N PHE A 199 -6.01 6.15 18.04
CA PHE A 199 -5.08 7.06 18.73
C PHE A 199 -5.17 8.49 18.21
N SER A 200 -5.30 8.67 16.89
CA SER A 200 -5.48 10.01 16.31
C SER A 200 -6.80 10.64 16.72
N GLU A 201 -7.89 9.87 16.85
CA GLU A 201 -9.15 10.36 17.41
C GLU A 201 -8.93 10.87 18.84
N TRP A 202 -8.37 10.03 19.71
CA TRP A 202 -8.12 10.40 21.10
C TRP A 202 -7.26 11.66 21.19
N LEU A 203 -6.21 11.77 20.37
CA LEU A 203 -5.31 12.91 20.36
C LEU A 203 -6.02 14.20 19.97
N VAL A 204 -6.88 14.17 18.94
CA VAL A 204 -7.66 15.34 18.51
C VAL A 204 -8.74 15.68 19.55
N GLN A 205 -9.38 14.70 20.18
CA GLN A 205 -10.37 14.95 21.24
C GLN A 205 -9.78 15.64 22.46
N VAL A 206 -8.54 15.29 22.86
CA VAL A 206 -7.87 15.88 24.02
C VAL A 206 -7.32 17.27 23.72
N THR A 207 -6.84 17.51 22.50
CA THR A 207 -6.13 18.75 22.14
C THR A 207 -6.98 19.77 21.39
N ASP A 208 -8.12 19.34 20.84
CA ASP A 208 -8.97 20.08 19.90
C ASP A 208 -8.21 20.60 18.64
N ASP A 209 -7.07 19.98 18.32
CA ASP A 209 -6.20 20.38 17.20
C ASP A 209 -5.91 19.20 16.26
N ARG A 210 -6.37 19.32 14.99
CA ARG A 210 -6.21 18.29 13.95
C ARG A 210 -4.77 18.20 13.42
N ARG A 211 -3.85 19.08 13.84
CA ARG A 211 -2.41 19.01 13.56
C ARG A 211 -1.71 17.97 14.42
N MET A 212 -2.26 17.64 15.59
CA MET A 212 -1.58 16.79 16.55
C MET A 212 -1.25 15.37 16.05
N PRO A 213 -2.11 14.70 15.25
CA PRO A 213 -1.74 13.44 14.61
C PRO A 213 -0.48 13.55 13.73
N PHE A 214 -0.28 14.67 13.03
CA PHE A 214 0.93 14.92 12.24
C PHE A 214 2.17 15.11 13.13
N MET A 215 2.02 15.76 14.28
CA MET A 215 3.12 15.94 15.24
C MET A 215 3.49 14.62 15.91
N ALA A 216 2.50 13.79 16.25
CA ALA A 216 2.72 12.43 16.73
C ALA A 216 3.45 11.58 15.68
N SER A 217 3.06 11.68 14.40
CA SER A 217 3.79 11.04 13.29
C SER A 217 5.25 11.48 13.23
N ALA A 218 5.54 12.78 13.31
CA ALA A 218 6.92 13.30 13.33
C ALA A 218 7.74 12.75 14.53
N CYS A 219 7.11 12.59 15.70
CA CYS A 219 7.76 11.99 16.87
C CYS A 219 8.10 10.51 16.64
N LEU A 220 7.15 9.72 16.10
CA LEU A 220 7.39 8.31 15.77
C LEU A 220 8.50 8.16 14.73
N LEU A 221 8.55 9.05 13.74
CA LEU A 221 9.62 9.09 12.73
C LEU A 221 10.98 9.44 13.35
N GLY A 222 11.04 10.35 14.31
CA GLY A 222 12.25 10.67 15.06
C GLY A 222 12.77 9.46 15.84
N VAL A 223 11.88 8.72 16.52
CA VAL A 223 12.23 7.47 17.21
C VAL A 223 12.71 6.41 16.22
N SER A 224 12.02 6.23 15.09
CA SER A 224 12.45 5.32 14.03
C SER A 224 13.82 5.69 13.48
N ALA A 225 14.06 6.97 13.18
CA ALA A 225 15.34 7.46 12.69
C ALA A 225 16.47 7.18 13.70
N TYR A 226 16.22 7.40 14.98
CA TYR A 226 17.17 7.07 16.06
C TYR A 226 17.52 5.58 16.08
N ILE A 227 16.51 4.70 16.05
CA ILE A 227 16.73 3.25 16.05
C ILE A 227 17.48 2.80 14.79
N ILE A 228 17.09 3.30 13.62
CA ILE A 228 17.76 2.98 12.34
C ILE A 228 19.22 3.46 12.37
N ALA A 229 19.47 4.69 12.82
CA ALA A 229 20.81 5.28 12.84
C ALA A 229 21.78 4.45 13.67
N ILE A 230 21.36 3.97 14.85
CA ILE A 230 22.20 3.23 15.79
C ILE A 230 22.31 1.75 15.44
N TYR A 231 21.18 1.09 15.16
CA TYR A 231 21.14 -0.38 15.11
C TYR A 231 21.20 -0.96 13.70
N TRP A 232 20.89 -0.20 12.66
CA TRP A 232 20.95 -0.71 11.28
C TRP A 232 22.33 -0.54 10.69
N THR A 233 22.78 -1.55 9.96
CA THR A 233 23.98 -1.48 9.13
C THR A 233 23.62 -1.02 7.72
N GLU A 234 24.54 -0.30 7.07
CA GLU A 234 24.36 0.07 5.67
C GLU A 234 24.47 -1.18 4.79
N ASN A 235 23.54 -1.32 3.85
CA ASN A 235 23.56 -2.37 2.86
C ASN A 235 23.14 -1.82 1.49
N TYR A 236 23.64 -2.46 0.43
CA TYR A 236 23.53 -1.98 -0.94
C TYR A 236 22.91 -3.07 -1.83
N GLY A 237 22.34 -2.66 -2.96
CA GLY A 237 21.86 -3.58 -3.99
C GLY A 237 22.96 -4.00 -4.96
N ASP A 238 22.64 -4.97 -5.84
CA ASP A 238 23.57 -5.50 -6.86
C ASP A 238 24.09 -4.44 -7.86
N SER A 239 23.47 -3.27 -7.90
CA SER A 239 23.90 -2.13 -8.73
C SER A 239 25.15 -1.43 -8.20
N ALA A 240 25.45 -1.52 -6.90
CA ALA A 240 26.62 -0.89 -6.29
C ALA A 240 27.93 -1.68 -6.52
N THR A 241 27.85 -2.98 -6.79
CA THR A 241 29.01 -3.86 -7.04
C THR A 241 29.57 -3.75 -8.45
N LYS A 242 28.91 -3.03 -9.37
CA LYS A 242 29.48 -2.70 -10.69
C LYS A 242 30.26 -1.39 -10.62
N ALA A 243 31.46 -1.43 -10.05
CA ALA A 243 32.45 -0.38 -10.26
C ALA A 243 32.83 -0.31 -11.76
N PRO A 244 33.12 0.88 -12.32
CA PRO A 244 33.58 1.00 -13.70
C PRO A 244 34.95 0.30 -13.79
N LYS A 245 35.09 -0.64 -14.73
CA LYS A 245 36.42 -1.16 -15.09
C LYS A 245 37.25 0.05 -15.56
N SER A 246 38.16 0.50 -14.71
CA SER A 246 39.19 1.46 -15.05
C SER A 246 39.97 0.93 -16.25
N THR A 247 39.93 1.69 -17.32
CA THR A 247 40.85 1.62 -18.45
C THR A 247 42.27 1.74 -17.91
N SER A 248 42.98 0.62 -17.79
CA SER A 248 44.44 0.60 -17.71
C SER A 248 44.96 -0.14 -18.93
N SER A 249 45.27 0.64 -19.95
CA SER A 249 46.15 0.28 -21.04
C SER A 249 47.51 -0.15 -20.48
N THR A 250 47.86 -1.42 -20.63
CA THR A 250 49.27 -1.81 -20.70
C THR A 250 49.42 -2.84 -21.80
N SER A 251 50.04 -2.36 -22.86
CA SER A 251 50.60 -3.11 -23.97
C SER A 251 51.64 -4.11 -23.46
N GLU A 252 51.44 -5.40 -23.75
CA GLU A 252 52.54 -6.34 -23.88
C GLU A 252 52.34 -7.19 -25.14
N THR A 253 53.39 -7.23 -25.92
CA THR A 253 53.54 -7.79 -27.26
C THR A 253 54.12 -9.20 -27.21
N SER A 254 53.45 -10.13 -27.91
CA SER A 254 54.01 -11.27 -28.69
C SER A 254 54.45 -12.55 -27.94
N PRO A 255 54.59 -13.74 -28.59
CA PRO A 255 54.09 -14.19 -29.92
C PRO A 255 53.39 -15.59 -29.94
N THR A 256 52.61 -15.80 -31.01
CA THR A 256 52.18 -17.05 -31.70
C THR A 256 52.44 -18.45 -31.10
N SER A 257 51.38 -19.27 -31.07
CA SER A 257 51.39 -20.65 -31.61
C SER A 257 49.97 -21.17 -31.95
N PRO A 258 49.79 -22.04 -32.98
CA PRO A 258 48.49 -22.34 -33.58
C PRO A 258 47.85 -23.65 -33.10
N ASN A 259 46.54 -23.78 -33.33
CA ASN A 259 45.71 -24.99 -33.30
C ASN A 259 45.34 -25.62 -31.95
N ALA A 260 44.08 -25.40 -31.54
CA ALA A 260 43.18 -26.49 -31.16
C ALA A 260 41.71 -26.05 -31.33
N ASN A 261 40.98 -26.78 -32.17
CA ASN A 261 39.56 -26.61 -32.43
C ASN A 261 38.72 -26.76 -31.15
N HIS A 262 38.09 -25.67 -30.71
CA HIS A 262 36.92 -25.72 -29.83
C HIS A 262 35.71 -25.16 -30.56
N PRO A 263 34.54 -25.83 -30.56
CA PRO A 263 33.35 -25.29 -31.20
C PRO A 263 32.97 -23.98 -30.50
N SER A 264 32.88 -22.91 -31.29
CA SER A 264 32.37 -21.62 -30.87
C SER A 264 30.97 -21.78 -30.26
N ARG A 265 30.88 -21.76 -28.93
CA ARG A 265 29.63 -21.60 -28.21
C ARG A 265 29.17 -20.17 -28.46
N THR A 266 28.37 -19.99 -29.50
CA THR A 266 27.68 -18.75 -29.79
C THR A 266 26.99 -18.27 -28.52
N SER A 267 27.48 -17.16 -27.96
CA SER A 267 26.79 -16.42 -26.92
C SER A 267 25.49 -15.91 -27.53
N LYS A 268 24.43 -16.71 -27.44
CA LYS A 268 23.07 -16.23 -27.67
C LYS A 268 22.83 -15.15 -26.62
N THR A 269 23.02 -13.90 -27.03
CA THR A 269 22.39 -12.75 -26.37
C THR A 269 20.92 -13.13 -26.20
N PRO A 270 20.36 -13.06 -24.97
CA PRO A 270 18.95 -13.32 -24.79
C PRO A 270 18.17 -12.35 -25.69
N PRO A 271 17.09 -12.82 -26.35
CA PRO A 271 16.31 -11.97 -27.24
C PRO A 271 15.88 -10.70 -26.49
N PRO A 272 15.82 -9.53 -27.17
CA PRO A 272 15.32 -8.32 -26.54
C PRO A 272 13.93 -8.61 -25.99
N ALA A 273 13.77 -8.46 -24.68
CA ALA A 273 12.51 -8.74 -24.01
C ALA A 273 11.38 -7.99 -24.73
N PRO A 274 10.23 -8.63 -24.99
CA PRO A 274 9.12 -7.97 -25.68
C PRO A 274 8.72 -6.69 -24.94
N SER A 275 8.39 -5.65 -25.71
CA SER A 275 7.88 -4.39 -25.14
C SER A 275 6.69 -4.69 -24.24
N ALA A 276 6.76 -4.28 -22.96
CA ALA A 276 5.71 -4.57 -21.96
C ALA A 276 4.33 -4.08 -22.42
N LEU A 277 4.29 -2.96 -23.15
CA LEU A 277 3.07 -2.42 -23.76
C LEU A 277 2.50 -3.39 -24.81
N LYS A 278 3.33 -3.96 -25.67
CA LYS A 278 2.89 -4.95 -26.66
C LYS A 278 2.28 -6.17 -25.97
N LEU A 279 2.88 -6.66 -24.89
CA LEU A 279 2.36 -7.79 -24.13
C LEU A 279 0.99 -7.46 -23.50
N ILE A 280 0.85 -6.28 -22.91
CA ILE A 280 -0.41 -5.82 -22.31
C ILE A 280 -1.52 -5.78 -23.35
N PHE A 281 -1.29 -5.16 -24.52
CA PHE A 281 -2.32 -5.05 -25.56
C PHE A 281 -2.60 -6.34 -26.32
N THR A 282 -1.64 -7.28 -26.35
CA THR A 282 -1.81 -8.57 -27.05
C THR A 282 -2.58 -9.58 -26.21
N ASN A 283 -2.45 -9.53 -24.87
CA ASN A 283 -3.13 -10.46 -23.98
C ASN A 283 -4.42 -9.85 -23.41
N PRO A 284 -5.62 -10.30 -23.82
CA PRO A 284 -6.88 -9.73 -23.37
C PRO A 284 -7.10 -9.89 -21.86
N GLN A 285 -6.57 -10.93 -21.22
CA GLN A 285 -6.68 -11.13 -19.77
C GLN A 285 -5.87 -10.10 -19.01
N ILE A 286 -4.62 -9.85 -19.43
CA ILE A 286 -3.74 -8.84 -18.82
C ILE A 286 -4.29 -7.44 -19.04
N PHE A 287 -4.76 -7.14 -20.25
CA PHE A 287 -5.40 -5.85 -20.56
C PHE A 287 -6.63 -5.61 -19.70
N THR A 288 -7.55 -6.58 -19.65
CA THR A 288 -8.80 -6.46 -18.89
C THR A 288 -8.54 -6.36 -17.39
N LEU A 289 -7.55 -7.09 -16.86
CA LEU A 289 -7.12 -6.96 -15.47
C LEU A 289 -6.48 -5.61 -15.17
N GLY A 290 -5.68 -5.09 -16.10
CA GLY A 290 -5.09 -3.77 -16.01
C GLY A 290 -6.14 -2.67 -15.95
N LEU A 291 -7.12 -2.73 -16.85
CA LEU A 291 -8.24 -1.79 -16.89
C LEU A 291 -9.11 -1.89 -15.63
N ALA A 292 -9.44 -3.11 -15.20
CA ALA A 292 -10.20 -3.35 -13.98
C ALA A 292 -9.48 -2.82 -12.73
N SER A 293 -8.16 -3.05 -12.64
CA SER A 293 -7.34 -2.52 -11.56
C SER A 293 -7.29 -0.99 -11.59
N CYS A 294 -7.15 -0.40 -12.77
CA CYS A 294 -7.16 1.06 -12.93
C CYS A 294 -8.43 1.69 -12.39
N PHE A 295 -9.61 1.16 -12.74
CA PHE A 295 -10.88 1.73 -12.29
C PHE A 295 -11.17 1.42 -10.82
N PHE A 296 -10.83 0.22 -10.33
CA PHE A 296 -11.03 -0.13 -8.92
C PHE A 296 -10.09 0.65 -7.99
N GLU A 297 -8.78 0.57 -8.22
CA GLU A 297 -7.79 1.29 -7.43
C GLU A 297 -7.99 2.81 -7.58
N GLY A 298 -8.38 3.29 -8.77
CA GLY A 298 -8.73 4.69 -9.00
C GLY A 298 -9.94 5.14 -8.18
N SER A 299 -11.00 4.35 -8.15
CA SER A 299 -12.19 4.61 -7.32
C SER A 299 -11.84 4.62 -5.83
N MET A 300 -10.97 3.72 -5.38
CA MET A 300 -10.45 3.69 -4.01
C MET A 300 -9.68 4.98 -3.65
N TYR A 301 -8.79 5.46 -4.52
CA TYR A 301 -8.06 6.71 -4.26
C TYR A 301 -8.98 7.94 -4.23
N LEU A 302 -10.00 7.99 -5.09
CA LEU A 302 -11.01 9.05 -5.04
C LEU A 302 -11.86 8.94 -3.77
N PHE A 303 -12.23 7.73 -3.37
CA PHE A 303 -12.93 7.48 -2.12
C PHE A 303 -12.18 8.04 -0.92
N VAL A 304 -10.86 7.81 -0.82
CA VAL A 304 -10.01 8.33 0.28
C VAL A 304 -10.09 9.85 0.41
N PHE A 305 -10.27 10.58 -0.70
CA PHE A 305 -10.46 12.03 -0.67
C PHE A 305 -11.91 12.43 -0.30
N PHE A 306 -12.90 11.75 -0.87
CA PHE A 306 -14.29 12.19 -0.83
C PHE A 306 -15.14 11.63 0.32
N TRP A 307 -14.69 10.58 1.03
CA TRP A 307 -15.51 9.99 2.09
C TRP A 307 -15.82 10.98 3.21
N THR A 308 -14.85 11.83 3.61
CA THR A 308 -15.03 12.82 4.68
C THR A 308 -16.05 13.88 4.31
N PRO A 309 -15.92 14.61 3.18
CA PRO A 309 -16.94 15.58 2.80
C PRO A 309 -18.31 14.95 2.51
N PHE A 310 -18.35 13.70 2.02
CA PHE A 310 -19.63 13.03 1.75
C PHE A 310 -20.38 12.65 3.04
N LEU A 311 -19.68 12.12 4.05
CA LEU A 311 -20.32 11.83 5.35
C LEU A 311 -20.75 13.11 6.08
N LYS A 312 -20.03 14.21 5.90
CA LYS A 312 -20.43 15.50 6.47
C LYS A 312 -21.71 16.05 5.83
N SER A 313 -21.91 15.86 4.52
CA SER A 313 -23.14 16.32 3.85
C SER A 313 -24.39 15.53 4.26
N THR A 314 -24.24 14.31 4.80
CA THR A 314 -25.37 13.51 5.29
C THR A 314 -25.69 13.74 6.77
N GLN A 315 -25.03 14.71 7.42
CA GLN A 315 -25.37 15.05 8.81
C GLN A 315 -26.74 15.75 8.87
N PRO A 316 -27.62 15.36 9.81
CA PRO A 316 -29.01 15.82 9.85
C PRO A 316 -29.17 17.31 10.22
N SER A 317 -28.17 17.91 10.86
CA SER A 317 -28.17 19.34 11.21
C SER A 317 -26.75 19.90 11.19
N PRO A 318 -26.55 21.17 10.77
CA PRO A 318 -25.29 21.89 10.92
C PRO A 318 -24.80 22.01 12.37
N SER A 319 -25.70 21.85 13.35
CA SER A 319 -25.40 21.88 14.78
C SER A 319 -25.04 20.50 15.36
N SER A 320 -24.96 19.46 14.53
CA SER A 320 -24.58 18.12 14.98
C SER A 320 -23.14 18.12 15.49
N PRO A 321 -22.80 17.27 16.49
CA PRO A 321 -21.43 17.16 16.94
C PRO A 321 -20.50 16.78 15.77
N PRO A 322 -19.23 17.20 15.81
CA PRO A 322 -18.27 16.85 14.78
C PRO A 322 -18.12 15.33 14.68
N LEU A 323 -17.97 14.84 13.46
CA LEU A 323 -17.78 13.41 13.21
C LEU A 323 -16.46 12.93 13.83
N PRO A 324 -16.45 11.76 14.51
CA PRO A 324 -15.23 11.15 15.04
C PRO A 324 -14.45 10.50 13.89
N LEU A 325 -13.72 11.32 13.13
CA LEU A 325 -13.04 10.92 11.90
C LEU A 325 -12.05 9.76 12.12
N GLY A 326 -11.33 9.75 13.24
CA GLY A 326 -10.38 8.68 13.55
C GLY A 326 -11.07 7.35 13.84
N MET A 327 -12.23 7.35 14.50
CA MET A 327 -13.03 6.13 14.72
C MET A 327 -13.68 5.61 13.45
N ILE A 328 -14.15 6.51 12.58
CA ILE A 328 -14.67 6.15 11.26
C ILE A 328 -13.55 5.49 10.43
N PHE A 329 -12.38 6.10 10.40
CA PHE A 329 -11.21 5.56 9.72
C PHE A 329 -10.76 4.21 10.31
N ALA A 330 -10.73 4.06 11.63
CA ALA A 330 -10.42 2.78 12.29
C ALA A 330 -11.43 1.68 11.92
N SER A 331 -12.70 2.05 11.73
CA SER A 331 -13.75 1.14 11.25
C SER A 331 -13.53 0.72 9.79
N PHE A 332 -13.11 1.65 8.93
CA PHE A 332 -12.71 1.33 7.55
C PHE A 332 -11.52 0.38 7.52
N MET A 333 -10.46 0.66 8.28
CA MET A 333 -9.29 -0.23 8.36
C MET A 333 -9.62 -1.61 8.96
N SER A 334 -10.55 -1.66 9.92
CA SER A 334 -11.07 -2.93 10.44
C SER A 334 -11.85 -3.69 9.37
N SER A 335 -12.63 -2.98 8.54
CA SER A 335 -13.36 -3.57 7.42
C SER A 335 -12.42 -4.12 6.36
N VAL A 336 -11.35 -3.40 6.00
CA VAL A 336 -10.28 -3.88 5.11
C VAL A 336 -9.69 -5.19 5.66
N MET A 337 -9.32 -5.22 6.94
CA MET A 337 -8.78 -6.43 7.57
C MET A 337 -9.79 -7.58 7.55
N LEU A 338 -11.06 -7.31 7.85
CA LEU A 338 -12.14 -8.30 7.78
C LEU A 338 -12.28 -8.88 6.38
N GLY A 339 -12.20 -8.04 5.34
CA GLY A 339 -12.21 -8.44 3.94
C GLY A 339 -11.07 -9.38 3.57
N SER A 340 -9.84 -9.06 3.98
CA SER A 340 -8.67 -9.92 3.74
C SER A 340 -8.77 -11.26 4.48
N LEU A 341 -9.27 -11.26 5.72
CA LEU A 341 -9.51 -12.50 6.48
C LEU A 341 -10.60 -13.36 5.82
N THR A 342 -11.65 -12.72 5.31
CA THR A 342 -12.73 -13.37 4.57
C THR A 342 -12.22 -14.00 3.28
N PHE A 343 -11.32 -13.32 2.54
CA PHE A 343 -10.66 -13.88 1.36
C PHE A 343 -9.95 -15.21 1.67
N THR A 344 -9.14 -15.23 2.73
CA THR A 344 -8.39 -16.42 3.14
C THR A 344 -9.33 -17.57 3.50
N GLN A 345 -10.40 -17.28 4.25
CA GLN A 345 -11.40 -18.28 4.60
C GLN A 345 -12.12 -18.80 3.35
N LEU A 346 -12.64 -17.91 2.50
CA LEU A 346 -13.38 -18.27 1.29
C LEU A 346 -12.53 -19.11 0.33
N SER A 347 -11.26 -18.74 0.15
CA SER A 347 -10.31 -19.51 -0.68
C SER A 347 -10.02 -20.90 -0.10
N SER A 348 -10.07 -21.07 1.22
CA SER A 348 -9.86 -22.36 1.88
C SER A 348 -11.12 -23.25 1.89
N THR A 349 -12.30 -22.65 2.08
CA THR A 349 -13.57 -23.38 2.22
C THR A 349 -14.20 -23.72 0.87
N PHE A 350 -14.03 -22.85 -0.14
CA PHE A 350 -14.61 -23.04 -1.47
C PHE A 350 -13.53 -23.02 -2.56
N PRO A 351 -12.75 -24.12 -2.72
CA PRO A 351 -11.75 -24.21 -3.78
C PRO A 351 -12.34 -24.09 -5.20
N SER A 352 -13.64 -24.36 -5.37
CA SER A 352 -14.37 -24.20 -6.63
C SER A 352 -14.66 -22.74 -7.00
N LEU A 353 -14.52 -21.81 -6.06
CA LEU A 353 -14.69 -20.39 -6.33
C LEU A 353 -13.42 -19.83 -6.98
N THR A 354 -13.44 -19.79 -8.30
CA THR A 354 -12.40 -19.18 -9.11
C THR A 354 -12.11 -17.72 -8.69
N GLN A 355 -10.83 -17.34 -8.65
CA GLN A 355 -10.38 -15.97 -8.31
C GLN A 355 -10.96 -14.90 -9.24
N THR A 356 -11.11 -15.25 -10.51
CA THR A 356 -11.78 -14.43 -11.52
C THR A 356 -13.24 -14.13 -11.15
N ARG A 357 -14.01 -15.14 -10.72
CA ARG A 357 -15.40 -14.94 -10.26
C ARG A 357 -15.46 -14.11 -8.99
N LEU A 358 -14.51 -14.33 -8.08
CA LEU A 358 -14.40 -13.54 -6.86
C LEU A 358 -14.15 -12.06 -7.16
N LEU A 359 -13.25 -11.73 -8.10
CA LEU A 359 -13.05 -10.34 -8.54
C LEU A 359 -14.30 -9.72 -9.16
N THR A 360 -15.05 -10.46 -9.99
CA THR A 360 -16.34 -9.97 -10.51
C THR A 360 -17.32 -9.62 -9.37
N ILE A 361 -17.43 -10.48 -8.35
CA ILE A 361 -18.29 -10.24 -7.18
C ILE A 361 -17.81 -9.00 -6.41
N ILE A 362 -16.49 -8.87 -6.20
CA ILE A 362 -15.88 -7.72 -5.54
C ILE A 362 -16.24 -6.42 -6.28
N PHE A 363 -16.11 -6.38 -7.61
CA PHE A 363 -16.46 -5.21 -8.41
C PHE A 363 -17.95 -4.87 -8.34
N ALA A 364 -18.82 -5.88 -8.39
CA ALA A 364 -20.26 -5.69 -8.29
C ALA A 364 -20.69 -5.14 -6.91
N ILE A 365 -20.21 -5.74 -5.81
CA ILE A 365 -20.52 -5.29 -4.44
C ILE A 365 -19.94 -3.89 -4.22
N SER A 366 -18.72 -3.63 -4.69
CA SER A 366 -18.09 -2.31 -4.57
C SER A 366 -18.88 -1.23 -5.31
N SER A 367 -19.38 -1.54 -6.51
CA SER A 367 -20.27 -0.64 -7.24
C SER A 367 -21.53 -0.32 -6.45
N ILE A 368 -22.24 -1.35 -5.95
CA ILE A 368 -23.46 -1.17 -5.15
C ILE A 368 -23.15 -0.31 -3.92
N SER A 369 -22.04 -0.56 -3.23
CA SER A 369 -21.64 0.17 -2.03
C SER A 369 -21.31 1.64 -2.27
N LEU A 370 -20.83 2.01 -3.47
CA LEU A 370 -20.59 3.42 -3.84
C LEU A 370 -21.83 4.11 -4.40
N LEU A 371 -22.76 3.38 -5.01
CA LEU A 371 -24.01 3.93 -5.54
C LEU A 371 -25.11 4.06 -4.48
N PHE A 372 -25.15 3.16 -3.50
CA PHE A 372 -26.18 3.16 -2.45
C PHE A 372 -26.22 4.46 -1.62
N PRO A 373 -25.08 5.09 -1.24
CA PRO A 373 -25.05 6.41 -0.62
C PRO A 373 -25.74 7.53 -1.43
N LEU A 374 -25.92 7.37 -2.73
CA LEU A 374 -26.65 8.34 -3.56
C LEU A 374 -28.17 8.23 -3.37
N LEU A 375 -28.65 7.10 -2.84
CA LEU A 375 -30.07 6.79 -2.67
C LEU A 375 -30.56 7.02 -1.23
N THR A 376 -29.67 7.37 -0.31
CA THR A 376 -30.01 7.57 1.11
C THR A 376 -29.37 8.85 1.64
N GLU A 377 -30.12 9.58 2.46
CA GLU A 377 -29.62 10.75 3.19
C GLU A 377 -29.16 10.38 4.61
N ASN A 378 -29.29 9.11 5.01
CA ASN A 378 -28.96 8.68 6.36
C ASN A 378 -27.46 8.42 6.53
N GLN A 379 -26.82 9.24 7.36
CA GLN A 379 -25.41 9.14 7.76
C GLN A 379 -24.95 7.73 8.14
N HIS A 380 -25.76 6.96 8.88
CA HIS A 380 -25.40 5.63 9.34
C HIS A 380 -25.39 4.60 8.21
N TYR A 381 -26.36 4.69 7.29
CA TYR A 381 -26.43 3.81 6.13
C TYR A 381 -25.29 4.11 5.14
N THR A 382 -24.96 5.39 4.93
CA THR A 382 -23.78 5.79 4.16
C THR A 382 -22.49 5.23 4.77
N PHE A 383 -22.33 5.33 6.08
CA PHE A 383 -21.15 4.79 6.78
C PHE A 383 -21.00 3.27 6.60
N TYR A 384 -22.08 2.49 6.74
CA TYR A 384 -22.02 1.04 6.53
C TYR A 384 -21.74 0.67 5.07
N ALA A 385 -22.28 1.43 4.11
CA ALA A 385 -21.95 1.23 2.70
C ALA A 385 -20.45 1.45 2.44
N PHE A 386 -19.86 2.48 3.04
CA PHE A 386 -18.42 2.72 2.97
C PHE A 386 -17.60 1.62 3.66
N CYS A 387 -18.06 1.08 4.80
CA CYS A 387 -17.42 -0.10 5.41
C CYS A 387 -17.46 -1.33 4.49
N ILE A 388 -18.58 -1.55 3.78
CA ILE A 388 -18.68 -2.65 2.79
C ILE A 388 -17.70 -2.43 1.64
N PHE A 389 -17.60 -1.21 1.11
CA PHE A 389 -16.61 -0.87 0.08
C PHE A 389 -15.19 -1.19 0.54
N GLU A 390 -14.82 -0.77 1.76
CA GLU A 390 -13.50 -1.03 2.35
C GLU A 390 -13.24 -2.52 2.60
N ALA A 391 -14.25 -3.29 3.01
CA ALA A 391 -14.15 -4.74 3.08
C ALA A 391 -13.87 -5.37 1.70
N MET A 392 -14.47 -4.84 0.63
CA MET A 392 -14.18 -5.29 -0.73
C MET A 392 -12.76 -4.91 -1.17
N VAL A 393 -12.27 -3.73 -0.79
CA VAL A 393 -10.85 -3.33 -0.98
C VAL A 393 -9.90 -4.32 -0.30
N GLY A 394 -10.20 -4.73 0.92
CA GLY A 394 -9.44 -5.74 1.65
C GLY A 394 -9.42 -7.12 0.99
N MET A 395 -10.50 -7.50 0.30
CA MET A 395 -10.59 -8.75 -0.46
C MET A 395 -9.93 -8.64 -1.85
N TYR A 396 -9.89 -7.44 -2.42
CA TYR A 396 -9.37 -7.15 -3.75
C TYR A 396 -7.87 -7.39 -3.87
N PHE A 397 -7.05 -6.85 -2.97
CA PHE A 397 -5.59 -6.94 -3.04
C PHE A 397 -5.04 -8.38 -3.10
N PRO A 398 -5.46 -9.32 -2.23
CA PRO A 398 -4.99 -10.70 -2.34
C PRO A 398 -5.55 -11.42 -3.59
N SER A 399 -6.77 -11.09 -4.02
CA SER A 399 -7.40 -11.66 -5.21
C SER A 399 -6.66 -11.26 -6.49
N VAL A 400 -6.42 -9.96 -6.69
CA VAL A 400 -5.70 -9.42 -7.84
C VAL A 400 -4.23 -9.85 -7.82
N GLY A 401 -3.61 -9.90 -6.62
CA GLY A 401 -2.23 -10.35 -6.45
C GLY A 401 -2.02 -11.77 -6.92
N SER A 402 -2.92 -12.70 -6.54
CA SER A 402 -2.83 -14.08 -7.00
C SER A 402 -3.05 -14.23 -8.50
N LEU A 403 -3.95 -13.43 -9.09
CA LEU A 403 -4.25 -13.50 -10.52
C LEU A 403 -3.13 -12.92 -11.38
N LYS A 404 -2.58 -11.77 -10.94
CA LYS A 404 -1.38 -11.18 -11.54
C LYS A 404 -0.18 -12.14 -11.41
N GLY A 405 -0.07 -12.91 -10.32
CA GLY A 405 0.95 -13.95 -10.15
C GLY A 405 0.81 -15.11 -11.13
N LYS A 406 -0.44 -15.52 -11.46
CA LYS A 406 -0.73 -16.61 -12.40
C LYS A 406 -0.54 -16.23 -13.87
N TRP A 407 -0.95 -15.01 -14.26
CA TRP A 407 -0.98 -14.62 -15.67
C TRP A 407 0.27 -13.87 -16.15
N ILE A 408 1.10 -13.38 -15.23
CA ILE A 408 2.28 -12.57 -15.57
C ILE A 408 3.54 -13.27 -15.11
N GLU A 409 4.35 -13.66 -16.10
CA GLU A 409 5.67 -14.27 -15.90
C GLU A 409 6.59 -13.38 -15.06
N ASP A 410 7.39 -14.02 -14.18
CA ASP A 410 8.25 -13.34 -13.22
C ASP A 410 9.22 -12.35 -13.88
N GLY A 411 9.77 -12.68 -15.05
CA GLY A 411 10.78 -11.87 -15.74
C GLY A 411 10.30 -10.53 -16.29
N VAL A 412 8.99 -10.36 -16.51
CA VAL A 412 8.38 -9.12 -17.05
C VAL A 412 7.43 -8.43 -16.08
N ARG A 413 7.14 -9.05 -14.93
CA ARG A 413 6.14 -8.60 -13.94
C ARG A 413 6.34 -7.16 -13.50
N ALA A 414 7.55 -6.79 -13.08
CA ALA A 414 7.83 -5.43 -12.61
C ALA A 414 7.56 -4.37 -13.70
N ARG A 415 7.89 -4.67 -14.96
CA ARG A 415 7.66 -3.76 -16.09
C ARG A 415 6.17 -3.62 -16.40
N ILE A 416 5.42 -4.72 -16.37
CA ILE A 416 3.98 -4.71 -16.59
C ILE A 416 3.28 -3.94 -15.46
N TYR A 417 3.63 -4.19 -14.20
CA TYR A 417 3.05 -3.46 -13.07
C TYR A 417 3.35 -1.96 -13.13
N GLY A 418 4.57 -1.57 -13.48
CA GLY A 418 4.93 -0.18 -13.71
C GLY A 418 4.11 0.46 -14.84
N ALA A 419 3.92 -0.24 -15.95
CA ALA A 419 3.10 0.23 -17.07
C ALA A 419 1.62 0.36 -16.70
N LEU A 420 1.07 -0.57 -15.91
CA LEU A 420 -0.33 -0.55 -15.44
C LEU A 420 -0.60 0.58 -14.43
N ARG A 421 0.42 1.09 -13.73
CA ARG A 421 0.28 2.23 -12.82
C ARG A 421 0.14 3.58 -13.54
N VAL A 422 0.66 3.71 -14.76
CA VAL A 422 0.57 4.97 -15.52
C VAL A 422 -0.88 5.40 -15.77
N PRO A 423 -1.76 4.57 -16.37
CA PRO A 423 -3.16 4.98 -16.59
C PRO A 423 -3.91 5.23 -15.29
N LEU A 424 -3.62 4.46 -14.23
CA LEU A 424 -4.18 4.67 -12.89
C LEU A 424 -3.82 6.05 -12.33
N ASN A 425 -2.53 6.40 -12.36
CA ASN A 425 -2.06 7.70 -11.86
C ASN A 425 -2.66 8.85 -12.69
N ILE A 426 -2.73 8.70 -14.01
CA ILE A 426 -3.39 9.71 -14.88
C ILE A 426 -4.86 9.85 -14.51
N PHE A 427 -5.59 8.74 -14.35
CA PHE A 427 -7.00 8.75 -13.96
C PHE A 427 -7.21 9.51 -12.65
N VAL A 428 -6.45 9.16 -11.60
CA VAL A 428 -6.57 9.82 -10.28
C VAL A 428 -6.19 11.30 -10.36
N VAL A 429 -5.09 11.65 -11.02
CA VAL A 429 -4.62 13.04 -11.15
C VAL A 429 -5.63 13.88 -11.93
N VAL A 430 -6.16 13.38 -13.05
CA VAL A 430 -7.17 14.09 -13.83
C VAL A 430 -8.46 14.25 -13.03
N SER A 431 -8.94 13.19 -12.38
CA SER A 431 -10.15 13.25 -11.55
C SER A 431 -10.01 14.26 -10.40
N LEU A 432 -8.86 14.28 -9.72
CA LEU A 432 -8.60 15.23 -8.64
C LEU A 432 -8.35 16.67 -9.14
N ALA A 433 -7.74 16.85 -10.32
CA ALA A 433 -7.54 18.16 -10.92
C ALA A 433 -8.85 18.80 -11.41
N LEU A 434 -9.85 17.98 -11.73
CA LEU A 434 -11.17 18.43 -12.18
C LEU A 434 -12.17 18.64 -11.04
N VAL A 435 -11.71 18.59 -9.77
CA VAL A 435 -12.58 18.75 -8.60
C VAL A 435 -13.25 20.11 -8.60
N ARG A 436 -14.55 20.09 -8.31
CA ARG A 436 -15.37 21.28 -8.11
C ARG A 436 -16.04 21.20 -6.75
N GLU A 437 -16.21 22.36 -6.13
CA GLU A 437 -17.01 22.46 -4.92
C GLU A 437 -18.49 22.16 -5.24
N GLY A 438 -19.15 21.49 -4.32
CA GLY A 438 -20.58 21.21 -4.40
C GLY A 438 -20.93 19.76 -4.13
N GLU A 439 -22.13 19.54 -3.61
CA GLU A 439 -22.66 18.19 -3.38
C GLU A 439 -22.90 17.44 -4.69
N GLU A 440 -23.44 18.13 -5.71
CA GLU A 440 -23.67 17.58 -7.06
C GLU A 440 -22.41 16.98 -7.67
N TYR A 441 -21.27 17.66 -7.55
CA TYR A 441 -20.00 17.15 -8.07
C TYR A 441 -19.57 15.89 -7.31
N ARG A 442 -19.64 15.91 -5.97
CA ARG A 442 -19.32 14.76 -5.12
C ARG A 442 -20.19 13.55 -5.48
N ARG A 443 -21.51 13.74 -5.58
CA ARG A 443 -22.45 12.71 -6.01
C ARG A 443 -22.13 12.19 -7.41
N GLY A 444 -21.76 13.08 -8.33
CA GLY A 444 -21.29 12.73 -9.68
C GLY A 444 -20.03 11.85 -9.68
N VAL A 445 -19.06 12.10 -8.80
CA VAL A 445 -17.85 11.27 -8.68
C VAL A 445 -18.20 9.85 -8.24
N PHE A 446 -19.06 9.69 -7.22
CA PHE A 446 -19.51 8.37 -6.77
C PHE A 446 -20.33 7.65 -7.84
N LEU A 447 -21.16 8.37 -8.61
CA LEU A 447 -21.89 7.82 -9.75
C LEU A 447 -20.95 7.30 -10.85
N VAL A 448 -19.92 8.08 -11.20
CA VAL A 448 -18.91 7.68 -12.19
C VAL A 448 -18.12 6.47 -11.69
N CYS A 449 -17.63 6.48 -10.44
CA CYS A 449 -16.89 5.37 -9.86
C CYS A 449 -17.75 4.10 -9.82
N GLY A 450 -18.98 4.19 -9.32
CA GLY A 450 -19.94 3.09 -9.29
C GLY A 450 -20.25 2.55 -10.68
N GLY A 451 -20.51 3.42 -11.65
CA GLY A 451 -20.80 3.05 -13.04
C GLY A 451 -19.61 2.39 -13.74
N LEU A 452 -18.39 2.90 -13.55
CA LEU A 452 -17.17 2.28 -14.06
C LEU A 452 -16.97 0.87 -13.48
N LEU A 453 -17.26 0.67 -12.19
CA LEU A 453 -17.18 -0.65 -11.56
C LEU A 453 -18.23 -1.64 -12.09
N VAL A 454 -19.45 -1.19 -12.41
CA VAL A 454 -20.45 -2.04 -13.10
C VAL A 454 -19.92 -2.46 -14.47
N ALA A 455 -19.43 -1.50 -15.26
CA ALA A 455 -18.91 -1.75 -16.60
C ALA A 455 -17.75 -2.75 -16.55
N VAL A 456 -16.81 -2.56 -15.63
CA VAL A 456 -15.68 -3.47 -15.40
C VAL A 456 -16.15 -4.85 -14.98
N SER A 457 -17.10 -4.96 -14.05
CA SER A 457 -17.65 -6.26 -13.63
C SER A 457 -18.19 -7.04 -14.83
N GLY A 458 -18.96 -6.39 -15.70
CA GLY A 458 -19.51 -6.99 -16.92
C GLY A 458 -18.44 -7.40 -17.94
N VAL A 459 -17.47 -6.52 -18.20
CA VAL A 459 -16.35 -6.79 -19.11
C VAL A 459 -15.49 -7.93 -18.57
N PHE A 460 -15.13 -7.89 -17.29
CA PHE A 460 -14.30 -8.90 -16.64
C PHE A 460 -14.99 -10.27 -16.66
N TYR A 461 -16.28 -10.33 -16.35
CA TYR A 461 -17.07 -11.56 -16.46
C TYR A 461 -17.12 -12.14 -17.88
N ARG A 462 -17.19 -11.28 -18.90
CA ARG A 462 -17.32 -11.70 -20.31
C ARG A 462 -15.99 -12.14 -20.92
N PHE A 463 -14.91 -11.39 -20.70
CA PHE A 463 -13.63 -11.58 -21.37
C PHE A 463 -12.65 -12.44 -20.58
N VAL A 464 -12.83 -12.53 -19.27
CA VAL A 464 -12.06 -13.42 -18.41
C VAL A 464 -12.97 -14.55 -17.96
N ARG A 465 -13.37 -15.40 -18.90
CA ARG A 465 -14.03 -16.66 -18.56
C ARG A 465 -12.96 -17.73 -18.56
N GLU A 466 -12.73 -18.36 -17.41
CA GLU A 466 -11.90 -19.56 -17.34
C GLU A 466 -12.65 -20.69 -18.06
N SER A 467 -12.03 -21.20 -19.13
CA SER A 467 -12.51 -22.34 -19.93
C SER A 467 -12.53 -23.62 -19.12
#